data_AF-A0A956I9P4-F1
#
_entry.id   AF-A0A956I9P4-F1
#
_cell.length_a   1.000
_cell.length_b   1.000
_cell.length_c   1.000
_cell.angle_alpha   90.00
_cell.angle_beta   90.00
_cell.angle_gamma   90.00
#
_symmetry.space_group_name_H-M   'P 1'
#
loop_
_entity.id
_entity.type
_entity.pdbx_description
1 polymer ?
#
loop_
_entity_poly.entity_id
_entity_poly.type
_entity_poly.pdbx_seq_one_letter_code
_entity_poly.pdbx_strand_id
1 'polypeptide(L)'
;GFTLAGDPTRTCEASGVWSGSAPICSSVDCGTLGAPTNGTVNVPSTGFSSVAEYACNTGYLLEGSAMRTCQMSGSWSGAAPTCRLVDCGTLPPPVEGTVMTDRTTLGGTATYACNPGWMTMSPLTRTCQSNGTWSGSAPACGPVDCGSLTAPANGNVGAASTTFGSLAVYSCNDGFTLVGSNMRECQSNGTWSGTSPTCAADVANCGAPRTATGATISTTMGNVEGSVATYSCGRGRRLLGGNRAICTAAGTWLGEPAECASVMTCACSSTFADGERIRAVNAGPSGASGVAAGALGRVDAATSNFSGRVLAEWDGWTGGHAGICTNATCGSCTEGGSNSWWTLCADVESARLTCGCGGQFSPGDRVVALYDNPSGARNVLQGRRGTVVAGGTSTLPVLIQWDRWTDGHDGICRNSQCGTCTPSATNNRWYTACELLGRAP
;
A
#
# COMPACT_ATOMS: atom_id res chain seq x y z
N GLY A 1 -87.07 -37.14 -21.31
CA GLY A 1 -86.90 -38.41 -22.03
C GLY A 1 -87.80 -39.44 -21.39
N PHE A 2 -88.49 -40.23 -22.19
CA PHE A 2 -89.42 -41.26 -21.70
C PHE A 2 -88.93 -42.63 -22.19
N THR A 3 -89.05 -43.64 -21.34
CA THR A 3 -88.87 -45.05 -21.71
C THR A 3 -90.24 -45.67 -21.93
N LEU A 4 -90.37 -46.40 -23.04
CA LEU A 4 -91.59 -47.12 -23.37
C LEU A 4 -91.59 -48.46 -22.62
N ALA A 5 -92.54 -48.63 -21.69
CA ALA A 5 -92.85 -49.91 -21.09
C ALA A 5 -94.12 -50.48 -21.72
N GLY A 6 -94.04 -51.68 -22.29
CA GLY A 6 -95.13 -52.33 -23.02
C GLY A 6 -94.93 -52.32 -24.53
N ASP A 7 -95.94 -52.76 -25.29
CA ASP A 7 -95.77 -53.02 -26.72
C ASP A 7 -95.91 -51.71 -27.54
N PRO A 8 -94.91 -51.36 -28.39
CA PRO A 8 -94.92 -50.11 -29.18
C PRO A 8 -96.04 -50.05 -30.20
N THR A 9 -96.56 -51.22 -30.59
CA THR A 9 -97.62 -51.36 -31.56
C THR A 9 -98.61 -52.38 -31.02
N ARG A 10 -99.88 -52.03 -31.02
CA ARG A 10 -100.96 -52.91 -30.57
C ARG A 10 -101.96 -53.06 -31.70
N THR A 11 -102.54 -54.25 -31.82
CA THR A 11 -103.53 -54.57 -32.84
C THR A 11 -104.82 -54.95 -32.15
N CYS A 12 -105.95 -54.44 -32.63
CA CYS A 12 -107.26 -54.85 -32.14
C CYS A 12 -107.54 -56.25 -32.68
N GLU A 13 -107.60 -57.25 -31.81
CA GLU A 13 -107.87 -58.63 -32.20
C GLU A 13 -109.37 -58.84 -32.45
N ALA A 14 -109.74 -59.91 -33.16
CA ALA A 14 -111.14 -60.23 -33.45
C ALA A 14 -112.03 -60.42 -32.20
N SER A 15 -111.42 -60.61 -31.03
CA SER A 15 -112.04 -60.66 -29.70
C SER A 15 -112.47 -59.29 -29.15
N GLY A 16 -112.08 -58.19 -29.80
CA GLY A 16 -112.30 -56.83 -29.32
C GLY A 16 -111.31 -56.37 -28.25
N VAL A 17 -110.28 -57.16 -27.95
CA VAL A 17 -109.22 -56.82 -26.99
C VAL A 17 -107.94 -56.45 -27.75
N TRP A 18 -107.20 -55.47 -27.24
CA TRP A 18 -105.90 -55.07 -27.82
C TRP A 18 -104.81 -56.08 -27.48
N SER A 19 -104.02 -56.47 -28.48
CA SER A 19 -102.86 -57.36 -28.30
C SER A 19 -101.80 -56.76 -27.38
N GLY A 20 -101.13 -57.61 -26.61
CA GLY A 20 -100.01 -57.20 -25.75
C GLY A 20 -100.40 -56.26 -24.60
N SER A 21 -99.38 -55.69 -23.99
CA SER A 21 -99.44 -54.74 -22.89
C SER A 21 -99.53 -53.29 -23.39
N ALA A 22 -100.39 -52.47 -22.76
CA ALA A 22 -100.54 -51.07 -23.15
C ALA A 22 -99.21 -50.30 -22.99
N PRO A 23 -98.76 -49.51 -24.00
CA PRO A 23 -97.56 -48.72 -23.87
C PRO A 23 -97.74 -47.62 -22.82
N ILE A 24 -96.86 -47.62 -21.83
CA ILE A 24 -96.76 -46.58 -20.81
C ILE A 24 -95.41 -45.90 -21.00
N CYS A 25 -95.43 -44.59 -21.22
CA CYS A 25 -94.23 -43.77 -21.27
C CYS A 25 -93.86 -43.34 -19.84
N SER A 26 -92.93 -44.06 -19.21
CA SER A 26 -92.37 -43.63 -17.92
C SER A 26 -91.28 -42.59 -18.14
N SER A 27 -91.27 -41.51 -17.36
CA SER A 27 -90.17 -40.54 -17.41
C SER A 27 -88.89 -41.20 -16.93
N VAL A 28 -87.80 -41.02 -17.67
CA VAL A 28 -86.47 -41.45 -17.24
C VAL A 28 -86.02 -40.56 -16.09
N ASP A 29 -85.75 -41.18 -14.95
CA ASP A 29 -85.22 -40.56 -13.73
C ASP A 29 -83.96 -41.32 -13.30
N CYS A 30 -82.83 -40.62 -13.23
CA CYS A 30 -81.54 -41.22 -12.87
C CYS A 30 -81.29 -41.23 -11.34
N GLY A 31 -82.24 -40.74 -10.54
CA GLY A 31 -82.12 -40.67 -9.09
C GLY A 31 -81.22 -39.54 -8.58
N THR A 32 -81.25 -39.32 -7.27
CA THR A 32 -80.47 -38.26 -6.61
C THR A 32 -78.98 -38.59 -6.55
N LEU A 33 -78.15 -37.58 -6.77
CA LEU A 33 -76.70 -37.67 -6.56
C LEU A 33 -76.32 -37.09 -5.19
N GLY A 34 -75.38 -37.75 -4.52
CA GLY A 34 -74.79 -37.25 -3.27
C GLY A 34 -73.61 -36.32 -3.54
N ALA A 35 -73.42 -35.33 -2.67
CA ALA A 35 -72.22 -34.50 -2.69
C ALA A 35 -70.98 -35.35 -2.33
N PRO A 36 -69.85 -35.20 -3.03
CA PRO A 36 -68.61 -35.84 -2.64
C PRO A 36 -68.11 -35.27 -1.30
N THR A 37 -67.31 -36.04 -0.57
CA THR A 37 -66.67 -35.54 0.66
C THR A 37 -65.83 -34.32 0.33
N ASN A 38 -65.99 -33.22 1.08
CA ASN A 38 -65.34 -31.92 0.81
C ASN A 38 -65.69 -31.29 -0.55
N GLY A 39 -66.89 -31.54 -1.07
CA GLY A 39 -67.41 -30.85 -2.25
C GLY A 39 -68.93 -30.69 -2.22
N THR A 40 -69.45 -30.15 -3.31
CA THR A 40 -70.86 -29.89 -3.55
C THR A 40 -71.26 -30.48 -4.90
N VAL A 41 -72.54 -30.81 -5.03
CA VAL A 41 -73.15 -31.20 -6.31
C VAL A 41 -74.39 -30.34 -6.53
N ASN A 42 -74.46 -29.69 -7.68
CA ASN A 42 -75.63 -28.96 -8.14
C ASN A 42 -76.40 -29.84 -9.12
N VAL A 43 -77.62 -30.24 -8.74
CA VAL A 43 -78.48 -31.13 -9.55
C VAL A 43 -79.82 -30.43 -9.77
N PRO A 44 -80.01 -29.69 -10.86
CA PRO A 44 -81.24 -28.94 -11.11
C PRO A 44 -82.45 -29.84 -11.40
N SER A 45 -82.21 -31.06 -11.90
CA SER A 45 -83.21 -32.09 -12.20
C SER A 45 -82.54 -33.47 -12.28
N THR A 46 -83.29 -34.54 -12.03
CA THR A 46 -82.83 -35.94 -12.21
C THR A 46 -83.35 -36.57 -13.51
N GLY A 47 -84.07 -35.81 -14.35
CA GLY A 47 -84.65 -36.28 -15.61
C GLY A 47 -83.63 -36.44 -16.74
N PHE A 48 -83.98 -37.23 -17.76
CA PHE A 48 -83.13 -37.45 -18.94
C PHE A 48 -82.54 -36.16 -19.54
N SER A 49 -81.25 -36.23 -19.89
CA SER A 49 -80.44 -35.12 -20.40
C SER A 49 -80.13 -34.00 -19.39
N SER A 50 -80.59 -34.09 -18.15
CA SER A 50 -80.15 -33.19 -17.08
C SER A 50 -78.66 -33.38 -16.80
N VAL A 51 -77.96 -32.27 -16.49
CA VAL A 51 -76.53 -32.25 -16.17
C VAL A 51 -76.37 -31.86 -14.71
N ALA A 52 -75.68 -32.72 -13.96
CA ALA A 52 -75.23 -32.44 -12.61
C ALA A 52 -73.80 -31.90 -12.65
N GLU A 53 -73.55 -30.81 -11.92
CA GLU A 53 -72.24 -30.17 -11.82
C GLU A 53 -71.67 -30.36 -10.43
N TYR A 54 -70.42 -30.82 -10.36
CA TYR A 54 -69.69 -31.05 -9.13
C TYR A 54 -68.63 -29.97 -8.96
N ALA A 55 -68.48 -29.48 -7.73
CA ALA A 55 -67.43 -28.57 -7.34
C ALA A 55 -66.80 -29.03 -6.03
N CYS A 56 -65.52 -28.76 -5.84
CA CYS A 56 -64.84 -29.04 -4.57
C CYS A 56 -64.78 -27.79 -3.70
N ASN A 57 -64.78 -27.99 -2.38
CA ASN A 57 -64.59 -26.91 -1.42
C ASN A 57 -63.20 -26.28 -1.60
N THR A 58 -63.02 -25.03 -1.16
CA THR A 58 -61.71 -24.38 -1.17
C THR A 58 -60.66 -25.24 -0.47
N GLY A 59 -59.51 -25.44 -1.13
CA GLY A 59 -58.46 -26.35 -0.64
C GLY A 59 -58.53 -27.77 -1.17
N TYR A 60 -59.49 -28.09 -2.05
CA TYR A 60 -59.62 -29.40 -2.68
C TYR A 60 -59.67 -29.30 -4.21
N LEU A 61 -59.06 -30.26 -4.90
CA LEU A 61 -59.04 -30.43 -6.35
C LEU A 61 -60.02 -31.53 -6.76
N LEU A 62 -60.77 -31.27 -7.83
CA LEU A 62 -61.71 -32.23 -8.40
C LEU A 62 -60.95 -33.24 -9.27
N GLU A 63 -61.02 -34.51 -8.90
CA GLU A 63 -60.43 -35.64 -9.60
C GLU A 63 -61.55 -36.48 -10.24
N GLY A 64 -61.66 -36.40 -11.56
CA GLY A 64 -62.74 -36.99 -12.36
C GLY A 64 -63.46 -35.96 -13.22
N SER A 65 -64.65 -36.31 -13.72
CA SER A 65 -65.48 -35.39 -14.49
C SER A 65 -66.24 -34.44 -13.57
N ALA A 66 -66.14 -33.13 -13.80
CA ALA A 66 -66.95 -32.13 -13.10
C ALA A 66 -68.44 -32.23 -13.45
N MET A 67 -68.79 -32.91 -14.55
CA MET A 67 -70.16 -33.01 -15.01
C MET A 67 -70.58 -34.47 -15.20
N ARG A 68 -71.83 -34.78 -14.84
CA ARG A 68 -72.48 -36.05 -15.16
C ARG A 68 -73.84 -35.77 -15.79
N THR A 69 -74.18 -36.52 -16.82
CA THR A 69 -75.44 -36.36 -17.57
C THR A 69 -76.34 -37.57 -17.35
N CYS A 70 -77.62 -37.34 -17.09
CA CYS A 70 -78.61 -38.41 -16.97
C CYS A 70 -78.90 -39.03 -18.34
N GLN A 71 -78.55 -40.30 -18.52
CA GLN A 71 -78.62 -41.01 -19.80
C GLN A 71 -79.96 -41.74 -19.98
N MET A 72 -80.27 -42.15 -21.22
CA MET A 72 -81.51 -42.87 -21.55
C MET A 72 -81.62 -44.24 -20.84
N SER A 73 -80.49 -44.79 -20.40
CA SER A 73 -80.43 -46.00 -19.58
C SER A 73 -81.00 -45.83 -18.16
N GLY A 74 -81.36 -44.62 -17.74
CA GLY A 74 -81.77 -44.34 -16.36
C GLY A 74 -80.60 -44.29 -15.38
N SER A 75 -79.37 -44.07 -15.85
CA SER A 75 -78.17 -43.92 -15.02
C SER A 75 -77.40 -42.65 -15.37
N TRP A 76 -76.73 -42.07 -14.38
CA TRP A 76 -75.81 -40.95 -14.59
C TRP A 76 -74.53 -41.39 -15.29
N SER A 77 -74.04 -40.61 -16.25
CA SER A 77 -72.81 -40.91 -17.00
C SER A 77 -71.58 -40.97 -16.09
N GLY A 78 -70.66 -41.91 -16.34
CA GLY A 78 -69.37 -42.00 -15.65
C GLY A 78 -69.48 -42.27 -14.14
N ALA A 79 -68.38 -42.09 -13.42
CA ALA A 79 -68.33 -42.19 -11.95
C ALA A 79 -68.46 -40.80 -11.29
N ALA A 80 -68.83 -40.77 -10.00
CA ALA A 80 -68.77 -39.53 -9.22
C ALA A 80 -67.30 -39.08 -9.06
N PRO A 81 -66.99 -37.79 -9.22
CA PRO A 81 -65.64 -37.29 -8.97
C PRO A 81 -65.31 -37.33 -7.48
N THR A 82 -64.02 -37.26 -7.17
CA THR A 82 -63.53 -37.17 -5.79
C THR A 82 -62.85 -35.82 -5.57
N CYS A 83 -62.95 -35.28 -4.36
CA CYS A 83 -62.29 -34.03 -3.97
C CYS A 83 -61.05 -34.37 -3.14
N ARG A 84 -59.87 -34.26 -3.74
CA ARG A 84 -58.60 -34.51 -3.07
C ARG A 84 -58.04 -33.22 -2.51
N LEU A 85 -57.45 -33.27 -1.33
CA LEU A 85 -56.77 -32.11 -0.74
C LEU A 85 -55.71 -31.56 -1.71
N VAL A 86 -55.65 -30.23 -1.86
CA VAL A 86 -54.57 -29.54 -2.58
C VAL A 86 -53.28 -29.76 -1.82
N ASP A 87 -52.35 -30.48 -2.42
CA ASP A 87 -51.00 -30.71 -1.92
C ASP A 87 -50.02 -30.46 -3.07
N CYS A 88 -49.12 -29.49 -2.89
CA CYS A 88 -48.12 -29.10 -3.88
C CYS A 88 -46.86 -29.96 -3.83
N GLY A 89 -46.77 -30.89 -2.87
CA GLY A 89 -45.62 -31.78 -2.69
C GLY A 89 -44.39 -31.10 -2.10
N THR A 90 -43.37 -31.92 -1.81
CA THR A 90 -42.09 -31.46 -1.26
C THR A 90 -41.21 -30.81 -2.31
N LEU A 91 -40.50 -29.74 -1.93
CA LEU A 91 -39.57 -29.05 -2.81
C LEU A 91 -38.12 -29.54 -2.56
N PRO A 92 -37.32 -29.76 -3.63
CA PRO A 92 -35.90 -30.06 -3.46
C PRO A 92 -35.12 -28.81 -3.02
N PRO A 93 -34.04 -28.97 -2.22
CA PRO A 93 -33.14 -27.88 -1.90
C PRO A 93 -32.38 -27.43 -3.15
N PRO A 94 -32.04 -26.13 -3.26
CA PRO A 94 -31.18 -25.64 -4.33
C PRO A 94 -29.73 -26.09 -4.11
N VAL A 95 -28.93 -26.08 -5.18
CA VAL A 95 -27.47 -26.27 -5.05
C VAL A 95 -26.91 -25.16 -4.16
N GLU A 96 -26.12 -25.54 -3.16
CA GLU A 96 -25.52 -24.62 -2.17
C GLU A 96 -26.55 -23.79 -1.38
N GLY A 97 -27.69 -24.40 -1.07
CA GLY A 97 -28.67 -23.84 -0.16
C GLY A 97 -29.62 -24.86 0.43
N THR A 98 -30.59 -24.35 1.16
CA THR A 98 -31.60 -25.11 1.90
C THR A 98 -32.99 -24.55 1.61
N VAL A 99 -34.00 -25.40 1.80
CA VAL A 99 -35.41 -25.03 1.73
C VAL A 99 -36.09 -25.49 3.00
N MET A 100 -36.84 -24.59 3.63
CA MET A 100 -37.68 -24.88 4.79
C MET A 100 -39.13 -24.70 4.38
N THR A 101 -39.96 -25.70 4.61
CA THR A 101 -41.38 -25.67 4.24
C THR A 101 -42.23 -25.85 5.50
N ASP A 102 -43.20 -24.97 5.72
CA ASP A 102 -44.12 -25.07 6.87
C ASP A 102 -45.13 -26.21 6.69
N ARG A 103 -45.72 -26.32 5.50
CA ARG A 103 -46.69 -27.33 5.04
C ARG A 103 -46.78 -27.29 3.52
N THR A 104 -47.21 -28.39 2.90
CA THR A 104 -47.30 -28.52 1.43
C THR A 104 -48.71 -28.27 0.89
N THR A 105 -49.70 -28.08 1.76
CA THR A 105 -51.10 -27.84 1.40
C THR A 105 -51.39 -26.40 0.98
N LEU A 106 -52.57 -26.11 0.40
CA LEU A 106 -52.98 -24.77 -0.04
C LEU A 106 -52.63 -23.66 0.96
N GLY A 107 -51.89 -22.65 0.48
CA GLY A 107 -51.42 -21.51 1.28
C GLY A 107 -50.21 -21.80 2.17
N GLY A 108 -49.63 -22.99 2.12
CA GLY A 108 -48.33 -23.29 2.71
C GLY A 108 -47.21 -22.51 2.03
N THR A 109 -46.14 -22.23 2.77
CA THR A 109 -45.00 -21.41 2.38
C THR A 109 -43.69 -22.19 2.47
N ALA A 110 -42.85 -22.02 1.46
CA ALA A 110 -41.50 -22.58 1.42
C ALA A 110 -40.50 -21.43 1.30
N THR A 111 -39.60 -21.33 2.27
CA THR A 111 -38.55 -20.31 2.34
C THR A 111 -37.19 -20.91 2.02
N TYR A 112 -36.46 -20.28 1.10
CA TYR A 112 -35.13 -20.67 0.67
C TYR A 112 -34.06 -19.85 1.38
N ALA A 113 -32.90 -20.47 1.64
CA ALA A 113 -31.71 -19.81 2.17
C ALA A 113 -30.45 -20.40 1.52
N CYS A 114 -29.48 -19.55 1.15
CA CYS A 114 -28.20 -20.03 0.62
C CYS A 114 -27.20 -20.32 1.75
N ASN A 115 -26.25 -21.20 1.48
CA ASN A 115 -25.13 -21.49 2.38
C ASN A 115 -24.23 -20.23 2.54
N PRO A 116 -23.46 -20.13 3.65
CA PRO A 116 -22.48 -19.05 3.80
C PRO A 116 -21.55 -18.94 2.59
N GLY A 117 -21.38 -17.72 2.05
CA GLY A 117 -20.59 -17.47 0.84
C GLY A 117 -21.38 -17.55 -0.46
N TRP A 118 -22.69 -17.78 -0.38
CA TRP A 118 -23.62 -17.78 -1.51
C TRP A 118 -24.78 -16.79 -1.27
N MET A 119 -25.28 -16.18 -2.34
CA MET A 119 -26.32 -15.14 -2.31
C MET A 119 -27.51 -15.44 -3.24
N THR A 120 -28.67 -14.89 -2.89
CA THR A 120 -29.96 -15.14 -3.55
C THR A 120 -30.34 -13.99 -4.49
N MET A 121 -30.77 -14.28 -5.71
CA MET A 121 -31.14 -13.26 -6.72
C MET A 121 -32.64 -12.91 -6.81
N SER A 122 -33.54 -13.55 -6.04
CA SER A 122 -35.01 -13.44 -6.22
C SER A 122 -35.78 -13.67 -4.91
N PRO A 123 -37.11 -13.40 -4.82
CA PRO A 123 -37.88 -13.60 -3.60
C PRO A 123 -37.73 -15.02 -3.05
N LEU A 124 -37.47 -15.09 -1.74
CA LEU A 124 -37.07 -16.31 -1.05
C LEU A 124 -38.23 -17.25 -0.74
N THR A 125 -39.46 -16.87 -1.07
CA THR A 125 -40.65 -17.57 -0.61
C THR A 125 -41.53 -18.00 -1.77
N ARG A 126 -41.96 -19.27 -1.74
CA ARG A 126 -42.94 -19.85 -2.66
C ARG A 126 -44.17 -20.27 -1.87
N THR A 127 -45.35 -20.14 -2.47
CA THR A 127 -46.63 -20.45 -1.83
C THR A 127 -47.37 -21.52 -2.63
N CYS A 128 -47.94 -22.51 -1.95
CA CYS A 128 -48.76 -23.54 -2.58
C CYS A 128 -50.10 -22.95 -3.06
N GLN A 129 -50.39 -23.08 -4.36
CA GLN A 129 -51.55 -22.48 -5.03
C GLN A 129 -52.71 -23.47 -5.19
N SER A 130 -53.90 -22.96 -5.51
CA SER A 130 -55.13 -23.75 -5.65
C SER A 130 -55.10 -24.79 -6.76
N ASN A 131 -54.20 -24.65 -7.73
CA ASN A 131 -53.99 -25.62 -8.81
C ASN A 131 -53.08 -26.80 -8.41
N GLY A 132 -52.62 -26.86 -7.15
CA GLY A 132 -51.70 -27.91 -6.69
C GLY A 132 -50.24 -27.68 -7.12
N THR A 133 -49.85 -26.46 -7.47
CA THR A 133 -48.45 -26.11 -7.80
C THR A 133 -47.91 -25.01 -6.88
N TRP A 134 -46.61 -25.02 -6.65
CA TRP A 134 -45.91 -23.94 -5.95
C TRP A 134 -45.74 -22.72 -6.85
N SER A 135 -45.96 -21.53 -6.31
CA SER A 135 -45.78 -20.27 -7.03
C SER A 135 -44.33 -20.07 -7.50
N GLY A 136 -44.15 -19.50 -8.69
CA GLY A 136 -42.83 -19.11 -9.22
C GLY A 136 -41.86 -20.29 -9.39
N SER A 137 -40.58 -19.97 -9.57
CA SER A 137 -39.48 -20.93 -9.70
C SER A 137 -38.58 -20.94 -8.45
N ALA A 138 -37.80 -22.00 -8.28
CA ALA A 138 -36.79 -22.04 -7.22
C ALA A 138 -35.70 -20.98 -7.48
N PRO A 139 -35.24 -20.24 -6.45
CA PRO A 139 -34.14 -19.31 -6.61
C PRO A 139 -32.82 -20.06 -6.81
N ALA A 140 -31.86 -19.42 -7.50
CA ALA A 140 -30.49 -19.90 -7.62
C ALA A 140 -29.58 -19.22 -6.60
N CYS A 141 -28.71 -20.00 -5.96
CA CYS A 141 -27.62 -19.50 -5.14
C CYS A 141 -26.40 -19.26 -6.02
N GLY A 142 -25.97 -18.00 -6.14
CA GLY A 142 -24.72 -17.63 -6.81
C GLY A 142 -23.63 -17.36 -5.77
N PRO A 143 -22.34 -17.57 -6.07
CA PRO A 143 -21.28 -17.26 -5.12
C PRO A 143 -21.21 -15.76 -4.87
N VAL A 144 -20.92 -15.36 -3.64
CA VAL A 144 -20.73 -13.95 -3.26
C VAL A 144 -19.53 -13.38 -4.03
N ASP A 145 -19.66 -12.15 -4.54
CA ASP A 145 -18.58 -11.42 -5.21
C ASP A 145 -17.93 -10.42 -4.23
N CYS A 146 -16.62 -10.52 -4.03
CA CYS A 146 -15.84 -9.61 -3.19
C CYS A 146 -15.42 -8.32 -3.90
N GLY A 147 -15.76 -8.17 -5.18
CA GLY A 147 -15.45 -7.01 -5.99
C GLY A 147 -14.04 -7.04 -6.59
N SER A 148 -13.79 -6.09 -7.48
CA SER A 148 -12.52 -5.96 -8.18
C SER A 148 -11.39 -5.51 -7.26
N LEU A 149 -10.19 -5.97 -7.57
CA LEU A 149 -8.97 -5.62 -6.85
C LEU A 149 -8.18 -4.56 -7.63
N THR A 150 -7.56 -3.66 -6.88
CA THR A 150 -6.66 -2.64 -7.45
C THR A 150 -5.21 -3.09 -7.29
N ALA A 151 -4.43 -2.98 -8.36
CA ALA A 151 -2.99 -3.23 -8.31
C ALA A 151 -2.30 -2.18 -7.42
N PRO A 152 -1.31 -2.57 -6.58
CA PRO A 152 -0.51 -1.62 -5.85
C PRO A 152 0.35 -0.78 -6.81
N ALA A 153 0.74 0.43 -6.39
CA ALA A 153 1.68 1.23 -7.16
C ALA A 153 2.99 0.44 -7.37
N ASN A 154 3.49 0.40 -8.62
CA ASN A 154 4.64 -0.42 -9.02
C ASN A 154 4.47 -1.92 -8.77
N GLY A 155 3.24 -2.43 -8.88
CA GLY A 155 2.98 -3.85 -8.84
C GLY A 155 1.75 -4.25 -9.64
N ASN A 156 1.40 -5.52 -9.54
CA ASN A 156 0.32 -6.16 -10.27
C ASN A 156 -0.53 -7.00 -9.30
N VAL A 157 -1.78 -7.24 -9.68
CA VAL A 157 -2.67 -8.18 -8.99
C VAL A 157 -3.35 -9.06 -10.03
N GLY A 158 -3.40 -10.36 -9.77
CA GLY A 158 -4.08 -11.35 -10.60
C GLY A 158 -4.99 -12.24 -9.77
N ALA A 159 -6.20 -12.48 -10.26
CA ALA A 159 -7.15 -13.41 -9.68
C ALA A 159 -7.91 -14.13 -10.81
N ALA A 160 -8.22 -15.41 -10.63
CA ALA A 160 -9.00 -16.18 -11.61
C ALA A 160 -10.48 -15.75 -11.65
N SER A 161 -11.03 -15.36 -10.50
CA SER A 161 -12.32 -14.70 -10.36
C SER A 161 -12.35 -13.87 -9.07
N THR A 162 -13.44 -13.14 -8.82
CA THR A 162 -13.64 -12.33 -7.61
C THR A 162 -14.67 -12.93 -6.64
N THR A 163 -15.06 -14.17 -6.86
CA THR A 163 -16.13 -14.86 -6.12
C THR A 163 -15.61 -15.63 -4.91
N PHE A 164 -16.52 -15.99 -3.99
CA PHE A 164 -16.21 -16.74 -2.77
C PHE A 164 -15.25 -17.92 -2.98
N GLY A 165 -14.18 -17.97 -2.18
CA GLY A 165 -13.12 -18.98 -2.25
C GLY A 165 -12.00 -18.67 -3.26
N SER A 166 -12.13 -17.64 -4.09
CA SER A 166 -11.08 -17.26 -5.04
C SER A 166 -9.89 -16.61 -4.36
N LEU A 167 -8.70 -16.91 -4.88
CA LEU A 167 -7.43 -16.34 -4.44
C LEU A 167 -6.93 -15.28 -5.41
N ALA A 168 -6.52 -14.16 -4.83
CA ALA A 168 -5.82 -13.09 -5.52
C ALA A 168 -4.36 -13.09 -5.12
N VAL A 169 -3.48 -13.01 -6.12
CA VAL A 169 -2.03 -13.01 -5.97
C VAL A 169 -1.47 -11.66 -6.39
N TYR A 170 -0.63 -11.09 -5.55
CA TYR A 170 0.03 -9.81 -5.76
C TYR A 170 1.52 -10.00 -6.07
N SER A 171 2.04 -9.15 -6.94
CA SER A 171 3.46 -9.08 -7.28
C SER A 171 3.92 -7.63 -7.43
N CYS A 172 5.21 -7.39 -7.29
CA CYS A 172 5.81 -6.08 -7.54
C CYS A 172 6.59 -6.10 -8.87
N ASN A 173 6.68 -4.95 -9.51
CA ASN A 173 7.53 -4.74 -10.68
C ASN A 173 9.01 -4.80 -10.27
N ASP A 174 9.89 -5.02 -11.24
CA ASP A 174 11.33 -5.05 -11.01
C ASP A 174 11.82 -3.79 -10.25
N GLY A 175 12.65 -4.00 -9.22
CA GLY A 175 13.17 -2.95 -8.35
C GLY A 175 12.28 -2.60 -7.16
N PHE A 176 11.24 -3.40 -6.89
CA PHE A 176 10.38 -3.26 -5.72
C PHE A 176 10.11 -4.60 -5.03
N THR A 177 10.11 -4.59 -3.69
CA THR A 177 9.73 -5.72 -2.85
C THR A 177 8.32 -5.54 -2.28
N LEU A 178 7.57 -6.65 -2.22
CA LEU A 178 6.23 -6.67 -1.64
C LEU A 178 6.28 -6.59 -0.11
N VAL A 179 5.54 -5.65 0.46
CA VAL A 179 5.33 -5.47 1.90
C VAL A 179 3.89 -5.86 2.25
N GLY A 180 3.74 -6.93 3.04
CA GLY A 180 2.45 -7.52 3.42
C GLY A 180 2.24 -8.92 2.84
N SER A 181 1.00 -9.43 2.90
CA SER A 181 0.65 -10.73 2.33
C SER A 181 0.60 -10.65 0.80
N ASN A 182 1.23 -11.60 0.12
CA ASN A 182 1.12 -11.72 -1.34
C ASN A 182 -0.19 -12.34 -1.82
N MET A 183 -1.03 -12.83 -0.89
CA MET A 183 -2.28 -13.49 -1.20
C MET A 183 -3.44 -12.94 -0.36
N ARG A 184 -4.60 -12.82 -1.01
CA ARG A 184 -5.89 -12.49 -0.39
C ARG A 184 -6.96 -13.45 -0.91
N GLU A 185 -7.93 -13.79 -0.06
CA GLU A 185 -8.99 -14.75 -0.35
C GLU A 185 -10.35 -14.05 -0.25
N CYS A 186 -11.27 -14.34 -1.18
CA CYS A 186 -12.63 -13.82 -1.13
C CYS A 186 -13.45 -14.58 -0.08
N GLN A 187 -13.86 -13.88 0.98
CA GLN A 187 -14.54 -14.47 2.13
C GLN A 187 -16.07 -14.46 1.96
N SER A 188 -16.74 -15.25 2.80
CA SER A 188 -18.20 -15.43 2.74
C SER A 188 -19.01 -14.17 3.05
N ASN A 189 -18.36 -13.15 3.64
CA ASN A 189 -18.95 -11.84 3.95
C ASN A 189 -18.86 -10.83 2.78
N GLY A 190 -18.32 -11.23 1.62
CA GLY A 190 -18.15 -10.35 0.46
C GLY A 190 -16.96 -9.41 0.57
N THR A 191 -15.96 -9.74 1.39
CA THR A 191 -14.71 -8.96 1.49
C THR A 191 -13.49 -9.83 1.24
N TRP A 192 -12.46 -9.23 0.67
CA TRP A 192 -11.15 -9.85 0.54
C TRP A 192 -10.42 -9.88 1.88
N SER A 193 -9.85 -11.02 2.24
CA SER A 193 -9.12 -11.20 3.49
C SER A 193 -7.95 -10.24 3.65
N GLY A 194 -7.65 -9.87 4.91
CA GLY A 194 -6.51 -9.00 5.24
C GLY A 194 -6.54 -7.62 4.59
N THR A 195 -5.38 -6.97 4.56
CA THR A 195 -5.17 -5.65 3.95
C THR A 195 -4.45 -5.77 2.61
N SER A 196 -4.67 -4.81 1.71
CA SER A 196 -3.92 -4.75 0.45
C SER A 196 -2.42 -4.57 0.71
N PRO A 197 -1.53 -5.36 0.08
CA PRO A 197 -0.09 -5.17 0.18
C PRO A 197 0.38 -3.94 -0.60
N THR A 198 1.61 -3.50 -0.34
CA THR A 198 2.28 -2.40 -1.06
C THR A 198 3.62 -2.84 -1.64
N CYS A 199 4.10 -2.15 -2.67
CA CYS A 199 5.42 -2.37 -3.23
C CYS A 199 6.36 -1.25 -2.79
N ALA A 200 7.42 -1.60 -2.07
CA ALA A 200 8.45 -0.67 -1.61
C ALA A 200 9.69 -0.82 -2.51
N ALA A 201 10.30 0.31 -2.90
CA ALA A 201 11.48 0.28 -3.77
C ALA A 201 12.66 -0.41 -3.06
N ASP A 202 13.39 -1.23 -3.80
CA ASP A 202 14.59 -1.97 -3.34
C ASP A 202 15.84 -1.08 -3.32
N VAL A 203 15.68 0.17 -2.90
CA VAL A 203 16.78 1.12 -2.75
C VAL A 203 17.03 1.36 -1.27
N ALA A 204 18.29 1.21 -0.86
CA ALA A 204 18.68 1.36 0.53
C ALA A 204 18.24 2.74 1.06
N ASN A 205 17.48 2.77 2.15
CA ASN A 205 17.07 4.01 2.81
C ASN A 205 18.01 4.30 3.97
N CYS A 206 18.77 5.40 3.87
CA CYS A 206 19.76 5.78 4.88
C CYS A 206 19.15 6.47 6.11
N GLY A 207 17.83 6.66 6.15
CA GLY A 207 17.17 7.52 7.13
C GLY A 207 17.54 9.00 6.96
N ALA A 208 17.10 9.84 7.89
CA ALA A 208 17.46 11.26 7.85
C ALA A 208 18.99 11.43 8.06
N PRO A 209 19.67 12.29 7.27
CA PRO A 209 21.07 12.63 7.51
C PRO A 209 21.27 13.16 8.92
N ARG A 210 22.44 12.88 9.51
CA ARG A 210 22.78 13.38 10.85
C ARG A 210 22.78 14.91 10.87
N THR A 211 22.13 15.50 11.87
CA THR A 211 22.06 16.95 12.06
C THR A 211 23.39 17.53 12.53
N ALA A 212 23.78 18.68 11.98
CA ALA A 212 24.91 19.47 12.46
C ALA A 212 24.43 20.76 13.14
N THR A 213 25.05 21.12 14.27
CA THR A 213 24.70 22.31 15.04
C THR A 213 24.85 23.57 14.19
N GLY A 214 23.76 24.32 14.03
CA GLY A 214 23.76 25.56 13.25
C GLY A 214 23.80 25.37 11.73
N ALA A 215 23.55 24.16 11.23
CA ALA A 215 23.37 23.87 9.82
C ALA A 215 21.90 23.53 9.49
N THR A 216 21.46 23.87 8.28
CA THR A 216 20.25 23.32 7.65
C THR A 216 20.65 22.27 6.62
N ILE A 217 19.76 21.29 6.38
CA ILE A 217 20.01 20.15 5.49
C ILE A 217 18.99 20.16 4.36
N SER A 218 19.46 20.00 3.12
CA SER A 218 18.63 19.70 1.95
C SER A 218 19.07 18.38 1.32
N THR A 219 18.13 17.60 0.83
CA THR A 219 18.38 16.30 0.17
C THR A 219 17.85 16.31 -1.26
N THR A 220 18.60 15.76 -2.21
CA THR A 220 18.21 15.76 -3.63
C THR A 220 17.05 14.81 -3.96
N MET A 221 17.01 13.62 -3.35
CA MET A 221 16.03 12.57 -3.64
C MET A 221 15.45 11.96 -2.35
N GLY A 222 15.24 12.78 -1.31
CA GLY A 222 14.89 12.28 0.02
C GLY A 222 16.05 11.48 0.64
N ASN A 223 15.77 10.29 1.18
CA ASN A 223 16.73 9.52 1.99
C ASN A 223 17.14 8.18 1.38
N VAL A 224 16.98 8.00 0.07
CA VAL A 224 17.32 6.75 -0.63
C VAL A 224 18.72 6.78 -1.23
N GLU A 225 19.25 5.60 -1.57
CA GLU A 225 20.55 5.41 -2.20
C GLU A 225 20.79 6.39 -3.37
N GLY A 226 21.99 6.96 -3.44
CA GLY A 226 22.37 7.98 -4.41
C GLY A 226 21.88 9.40 -4.07
N SER A 227 20.97 9.57 -3.09
CA SER A 227 20.59 10.90 -2.60
C SER A 227 21.79 11.61 -1.97
N VAL A 228 21.87 12.93 -2.16
CA VAL A 228 22.94 13.78 -1.62
C VAL A 228 22.36 14.76 -0.62
N ALA A 229 22.85 14.69 0.61
CA ALA A 229 22.57 15.67 1.65
C ALA A 229 23.56 16.83 1.52
N THR A 230 23.07 18.06 1.42
CA THR A 230 23.87 19.29 1.41
C THR A 230 23.59 20.10 2.66
N TYR A 231 24.65 20.41 3.40
CA TYR A 231 24.61 21.17 4.63
C TYR A 231 24.90 22.65 4.35
N SER A 232 24.09 23.55 4.90
CA SER A 232 24.26 25.00 4.77
C SER A 232 24.32 25.64 6.16
N CYS A 233 25.41 26.35 6.45
CA CYS A 233 25.58 27.01 7.75
C CYS A 233 24.68 28.24 7.88
N GLY A 234 24.06 28.39 9.05
CA GLY A 234 23.23 29.54 9.38
C GLY A 234 24.02 30.84 9.53
N ARG A 235 23.31 31.96 9.75
CA ARG A 235 23.89 33.30 9.87
C ARG A 235 24.94 33.36 11.00
N GLY A 236 26.06 34.04 10.74
CA GLY A 236 27.15 34.21 11.71
C GLY A 236 28.03 32.97 11.90
N ARG A 237 27.82 31.93 11.09
CA ARG A 237 28.65 30.71 11.09
C ARG A 237 29.38 30.55 9.77
N ARG A 238 30.48 29.81 9.83
CA ARG A 238 31.39 29.54 8.72
C ARG A 238 31.49 28.05 8.51
N LEU A 239 31.42 27.65 7.25
CA LEU A 239 31.59 26.26 6.85
C LEU A 239 33.09 25.90 6.86
N LEU A 240 33.46 24.88 7.64
CA LEU A 240 34.78 24.29 7.68
C LEU A 240 34.74 22.88 7.10
N GLY A 241 35.43 22.66 5.99
CA GLY A 241 35.51 21.37 5.29
C GLY A 241 34.27 20.99 4.49
N GLY A 242 34.18 19.71 4.11
CA GLY A 242 33.12 19.17 3.25
C GLY A 242 31.71 19.35 3.85
N ASN A 243 30.74 19.70 3.00
CA ASN A 243 29.34 19.94 3.39
C ASN A 243 28.36 19.02 2.67
N ARG A 244 28.84 17.88 2.18
CA ARG A 244 28.03 16.90 1.44
C ARG A 244 28.21 15.52 2.02
N ALA A 245 27.13 14.76 2.03
CA ALA A 245 27.11 13.34 2.31
C ALA A 245 26.23 12.63 1.28
N ILE A 246 26.55 11.38 0.95
CA ILE A 246 25.80 10.56 -0.01
C ILE A 246 25.22 9.33 0.67
N CYS A 247 23.97 9.00 0.35
CA CYS A 247 23.35 7.75 0.80
C CYS A 247 23.89 6.60 -0.05
N THR A 248 24.52 5.61 0.60
CA THR A 248 25.20 4.49 -0.05
C THR A 248 24.30 3.25 -0.13
N ALA A 249 24.66 2.29 -0.98
CA ALA A 249 24.03 0.96 -1.07
C ALA A 249 23.99 0.22 0.28
N ALA A 250 24.89 0.56 1.20
CA ALA A 250 24.91 0.00 2.55
C ALA A 250 23.80 0.55 3.47
N GLY A 251 22.93 1.45 2.99
CA GLY A 251 21.89 2.08 3.80
C GLY A 251 22.45 3.05 4.84
N THR A 252 23.61 3.65 4.57
CA THR A 252 24.25 4.63 5.45
C THR A 252 24.72 5.86 4.68
N TRP A 253 24.67 7.02 5.34
CA TRP A 253 25.23 8.28 4.82
C TRP A 253 26.75 8.26 4.93
N LEU A 254 27.43 8.36 3.79
CA LEU A 254 28.87 8.51 3.71
C LEU A 254 29.24 10.01 3.64
N GLY A 255 30.08 10.44 4.57
CA GLY A 255 30.45 11.85 4.77
C GLY A 255 29.92 12.34 6.12
N GLU A 256 30.81 12.85 6.96
CA GLU A 256 30.43 13.40 8.26
C GLU A 256 29.65 14.73 8.10
N PRO A 257 28.80 15.09 9.08
CA PRO A 257 28.08 16.35 9.05
C PRO A 257 29.03 17.55 8.95
N ALA A 258 28.57 18.61 8.28
CA ALA A 258 29.33 19.83 8.13
C ALA A 258 29.69 20.47 9.47
N GLU A 259 30.88 21.04 9.56
CA GLU A 259 31.33 21.80 10.71
C GLU A 259 31.02 23.29 10.51
N CYS A 260 29.95 23.76 11.17
CA CYS A 260 29.51 25.15 11.11
C CYS A 260 30.03 25.94 12.32
N ALA A 261 31.26 26.42 12.20
CA ALA A 261 31.97 27.17 13.23
C ALA A 261 31.40 28.57 13.43
N SER A 262 31.32 29.03 14.69
CA SER A 262 30.90 30.40 15.00
C SER A 262 31.99 31.40 14.61
N VAL A 263 31.63 32.45 13.87
CA VAL A 263 32.56 33.53 13.55
C VAL A 263 32.87 34.32 14.83
N MET A 264 34.15 34.52 15.13
CA MET A 264 34.62 35.19 16.33
C MET A 264 34.48 36.71 16.19
N THR A 265 33.36 37.27 16.62
CA THR A 265 33.10 38.72 16.53
C THR A 265 33.86 39.53 17.59
N CYS A 266 34.38 38.89 18.63
CA CYS A 266 35.04 39.57 19.75
C CYS A 266 36.47 40.05 19.47
N ALA A 267 37.12 39.58 18.39
CA ALA A 267 38.45 40.02 17.99
C ALA A 267 38.67 39.92 16.47
N CYS A 268 39.83 40.40 16.00
CA CYS A 268 40.30 40.26 14.62
C CYS A 268 39.29 40.66 13.54
N SER A 269 38.43 41.65 13.80
CA SER A 269 37.42 42.11 12.83
C SER A 269 36.55 40.98 12.25
N SER A 270 36.23 39.96 13.05
CA SER A 270 35.47 38.77 12.60
C SER A 270 36.16 37.93 11.52
N THR A 271 37.48 38.05 11.39
CA THR A 271 38.27 37.35 10.38
C THR A 271 38.25 35.85 10.57
N PHE A 272 38.25 35.34 11.80
CA PHE A 272 38.37 33.90 12.10
C PHE A 272 37.07 33.32 12.68
N ALA A 273 36.90 32.01 12.51
CA ALA A 273 35.88 31.22 13.20
C ALA A 273 36.52 30.20 14.15
N ASP A 274 35.72 29.72 15.11
CA ASP A 274 36.08 28.67 16.07
C ASP A 274 36.52 27.37 15.38
N GLY A 275 37.70 26.86 15.72
CA GLY A 275 38.33 25.68 15.09
C GLY A 275 38.92 25.92 13.69
N GLU A 276 38.87 27.16 13.17
CA GLU A 276 39.38 27.48 11.83
C GLU A 276 40.89 27.28 11.74
N ARG A 277 41.33 26.67 10.64
CA ARG A 277 42.75 26.48 10.35
C ARG A 277 43.42 27.82 10.03
N ILE A 278 44.56 28.07 10.65
CA ILE A 278 45.37 29.27 10.46
C ILE A 278 46.81 28.90 10.12
N ARG A 279 47.52 29.89 9.60
CA ARG A 279 48.94 29.81 9.27
C ARG A 279 49.70 30.95 9.95
N ALA A 280 50.88 30.65 10.49
CA ALA A 280 51.79 31.66 11.03
C ALA A 280 52.38 32.51 9.90
N VAL A 281 52.25 33.83 9.98
CA VAL A 281 52.83 34.77 9.00
C VAL A 281 54.35 34.85 9.16
N ASN A 282 54.82 34.87 10.40
CA ASN A 282 56.25 34.96 10.76
C ASN A 282 56.65 33.83 11.71
N ALA A 283 57.95 33.55 11.79
CA ALA A 283 58.49 32.62 12.79
C ALA A 283 58.39 33.25 14.19
N GLY A 284 58.04 32.44 15.19
CA GLY A 284 57.82 32.93 16.56
C GLY A 284 56.66 33.91 16.68
N PRO A 285 55.46 33.63 16.12
CA PRO A 285 54.33 34.56 16.12
C PRO A 285 53.98 34.94 17.56
N SER A 286 54.00 36.24 17.85
CA SER A 286 53.77 36.77 19.20
C SER A 286 54.62 36.14 20.31
N GLY A 287 55.84 35.70 19.98
CA GLY A 287 56.76 35.10 20.95
C GLY A 287 56.60 33.59 21.15
N ALA A 288 55.76 32.90 20.36
CA ALA A 288 55.65 31.45 20.35
C ALA A 288 56.91 30.78 19.76
N SER A 289 58.00 30.79 20.53
CA SER A 289 59.30 30.27 20.09
C SER A 289 59.22 28.82 19.64
N GLY A 290 59.82 28.51 18.50
CA GLY A 290 59.78 27.19 17.88
C GLY A 290 58.65 26.98 16.87
N VAL A 291 57.68 27.89 16.77
CA VAL A 291 56.71 27.89 15.66
C VAL A 291 57.35 28.53 14.43
N ALA A 292 57.49 27.77 13.35
CA ALA A 292 58.07 28.26 12.11
C ALA A 292 57.09 29.15 11.31
N ALA A 293 57.63 30.06 10.49
CA ALA A 293 56.82 30.78 9.51
C ALA A 293 56.13 29.77 8.58
N GLY A 294 54.85 29.95 8.32
CA GLY A 294 54.04 29.03 7.52
C GLY A 294 53.56 27.79 8.27
N ALA A 295 53.89 27.61 9.56
CA ALA A 295 53.33 26.54 10.39
C ALA A 295 51.80 26.64 10.44
N LEU A 296 51.13 25.48 10.51
CA LEU A 296 49.67 25.40 10.58
C LEU A 296 49.21 25.24 12.03
N GLY A 297 48.03 25.76 12.31
CA GLY A 297 47.38 25.65 13.61
C GLY A 297 45.87 25.81 13.49
N ARG A 298 45.20 25.92 14.64
CA ARG A 298 43.76 26.18 14.75
C ARG A 298 43.49 27.31 15.73
N VAL A 299 42.41 28.04 15.49
CA VAL A 299 41.93 29.10 16.39
C VAL A 299 40.90 28.50 17.34
N ASP A 300 41.20 28.47 18.64
CA ASP A 300 40.29 27.92 19.65
C ASP A 300 39.40 29.00 20.27
N ALA A 301 39.97 30.20 20.43
CA ALA A 301 39.27 31.32 21.04
C ALA A 301 39.86 32.67 20.66
N ALA A 302 39.14 33.71 21.04
CA ALA A 302 39.54 35.10 20.87
C ALA A 302 39.19 35.91 22.11
N THR A 303 39.82 37.06 22.26
CA THR A 303 39.57 37.96 23.38
C THR A 303 39.62 39.41 22.98
N SER A 304 38.73 40.21 23.60
CA SER A 304 38.76 41.66 23.53
C SER A 304 39.75 42.30 24.52
N ASN A 305 40.24 41.53 25.50
CA ASN A 305 41.07 42.04 26.59
C ASN A 305 42.54 42.21 26.20
N PHE A 306 42.99 41.47 25.19
CA PHE A 306 44.29 41.66 24.58
C PHE A 306 44.09 42.29 23.21
N SER A 307 44.97 43.22 22.82
CA SER A 307 44.90 44.04 21.61
C SER A 307 44.75 43.24 20.29
N GLY A 308 43.57 42.68 20.04
CA GLY A 308 43.30 41.78 18.91
C GLY A 308 44.17 40.52 18.94
N ARG A 309 43.88 39.58 19.85
CA ARG A 309 44.55 38.27 19.88
C ARG A 309 43.56 37.13 19.73
N VAL A 310 44.05 36.07 19.08
CA VAL A 310 43.45 34.73 19.09
C VAL A 310 44.29 33.79 19.92
N LEU A 311 43.65 32.84 20.58
CA LEU A 311 44.30 31.67 21.13
C LEU A 311 44.48 30.67 19.98
N ALA A 312 45.73 30.46 19.59
CA ALA A 312 46.10 29.56 18.50
C ALA A 312 46.75 28.31 19.07
N GLU A 313 46.23 27.12 18.73
CA GLU A 313 46.91 25.84 18.93
C GLU A 313 47.71 25.50 17.67
N TRP A 314 49.00 25.21 17.83
CA TRP A 314 49.91 24.97 16.70
C TRP A 314 50.21 23.48 16.51
N ASP A 315 50.11 22.99 15.28
CA ASP A 315 50.31 21.57 14.95
C ASP A 315 51.74 21.12 15.31
N GLY A 316 51.86 20.12 16.19
CA GLY A 316 53.14 19.51 16.55
C GLY A 316 54.09 20.40 17.38
N TRP A 317 53.66 21.59 17.79
CA TRP A 317 54.44 22.46 18.66
C TRP A 317 54.18 22.14 20.13
N THR A 318 55.24 21.89 20.91
CA THR A 318 55.13 21.52 22.33
C THR A 318 55.59 22.61 23.29
N GLY A 319 55.91 23.81 22.76
CA GLY A 319 56.38 24.94 23.57
C GLY A 319 55.26 25.78 24.18
N GLY A 320 54.00 25.35 24.01
CA GLY A 320 52.82 26.07 24.48
C GLY A 320 52.48 25.81 25.94
N HIS A 321 51.29 26.29 26.31
CA HIS A 321 50.65 26.00 27.59
C HIS A 321 49.16 25.76 27.36
N ALA A 322 48.43 25.44 28.43
CA ALA A 322 46.98 25.14 28.47
C ALA A 322 46.04 26.24 27.91
N GLY A 323 46.58 27.30 27.30
CA GLY A 323 45.91 28.57 27.13
C GLY A 323 45.59 29.22 28.48
N ILE A 324 45.03 30.43 28.46
CA ILE A 324 44.37 31.02 29.63
C ILE A 324 42.92 31.26 29.20
N CYS A 325 42.08 30.23 29.32
CA CYS A 325 40.71 30.27 28.79
C CYS A 325 39.82 31.27 29.52
N THR A 326 40.15 31.62 30.77
CA THR A 326 39.44 32.67 31.54
C THR A 326 39.47 34.05 30.87
N ASN A 327 40.44 34.30 29.97
CA ASN A 327 40.50 35.54 29.21
C ASN A 327 39.75 35.49 27.88
N ALA A 328 39.28 34.31 27.44
CA ALA A 328 38.52 34.18 26.20
C ALA A 328 37.16 34.87 26.31
N THR A 329 36.83 35.69 25.32
CA THR A 329 35.55 36.41 25.23
C THR A 329 34.61 35.76 24.22
N CYS A 330 35.14 35.00 23.25
CA CYS A 330 34.39 34.17 22.31
C CYS A 330 35.24 32.98 21.81
N GLY A 331 34.58 31.96 21.26
CA GLY A 331 35.20 30.67 20.90
C GLY A 331 34.95 29.59 21.96
N SER A 332 35.56 28.42 21.80
CA SER A 332 35.28 27.20 22.57
C SER A 332 36.42 26.73 23.47
N CYS A 333 37.35 27.64 23.82
CA CYS A 333 38.53 27.39 24.66
C CYS A 333 38.29 26.35 25.76
N THR A 334 39.05 25.25 25.72
CA THR A 334 39.01 24.20 26.73
C THR A 334 40.34 24.15 27.45
N GLU A 335 40.34 24.26 28.78
CA GLU A 335 41.57 24.16 29.57
C GLU A 335 42.13 22.73 29.50
N GLY A 336 43.39 22.59 29.07
CA GLY A 336 44.08 21.30 29.04
C GLY A 336 44.92 20.99 27.79
N GLY A 337 44.87 21.81 26.73
CA GLY A 337 45.71 21.63 25.54
C GLY A 337 47.13 22.15 25.74
N SER A 338 48.18 21.33 25.64
CA SER A 338 49.55 21.74 26.01
C SER A 338 50.26 22.67 25.00
N ASN A 339 49.57 23.15 23.96
CA ASN A 339 50.20 23.66 22.74
C ASN A 339 49.58 24.97 22.22
N SER A 340 48.86 25.71 23.07
CA SER A 340 48.17 26.94 22.67
C SER A 340 48.91 28.20 23.10
N TRP A 341 48.82 29.27 22.30
CA TRP A 341 49.45 30.57 22.56
C TRP A 341 48.59 31.75 22.09
N TRP A 342 48.58 32.83 22.88
CA TRP A 342 47.86 34.06 22.54
C TRP A 342 48.62 34.85 21.46
N THR A 343 48.14 34.76 20.24
CA THR A 343 48.79 35.30 19.04
C THR A 343 48.06 36.51 18.50
N LEU A 344 48.79 37.57 18.14
CA LEU A 344 48.23 38.76 17.50
C LEU A 344 47.57 38.38 16.16
N CYS A 345 46.44 39.01 15.85
CA CYS A 345 45.74 38.78 14.58
C CYS A 345 46.64 39.06 13.36
N ALA A 346 47.63 39.95 13.48
CA ALA A 346 48.56 40.29 12.41
C ALA A 346 49.67 39.24 12.19
N ASP A 347 49.90 38.36 13.17
CA ASP A 347 50.90 37.29 13.08
C ASP A 347 50.32 35.99 12.50
N VAL A 348 49.01 35.96 12.21
CA VAL A 348 48.30 34.80 11.68
C VAL A 348 47.41 35.18 10.51
N GLU A 349 47.22 34.25 9.59
CA GLU A 349 46.28 34.37 8.48
C GLU A 349 45.41 33.11 8.37
N SER A 350 44.27 33.21 7.69
CA SER A 350 43.41 32.06 7.44
C SER A 350 44.13 31.09 6.50
N ALA A 351 44.18 29.80 6.87
CA ALA A 351 44.75 28.76 6.01
C ALA A 351 43.74 28.24 4.97
N ARG A 352 42.54 28.83 4.91
CA ARG A 352 41.49 28.45 3.96
C ARG A 352 41.97 28.66 2.53
N LEU A 353 41.72 27.67 1.70
CA LEU A 353 42.16 27.66 0.30
C LEU A 353 41.20 28.47 -0.57
N THR A 354 41.21 29.80 -0.49
CA THR A 354 40.24 30.66 -1.20
C THR A 354 40.26 30.52 -2.73
N CYS A 355 41.36 30.03 -3.31
CA CYS A 355 41.45 29.73 -4.74
C CYS A 355 40.66 28.48 -5.18
N GLY A 356 40.33 27.57 -4.25
CA GLY A 356 39.61 26.32 -4.52
C GLY A 356 38.40 26.14 -3.59
N CYS A 357 37.28 25.63 -4.11
CA CYS A 357 36.08 25.37 -3.30
C CYS A 357 35.57 26.58 -2.50
N GLY A 358 35.83 27.82 -2.95
CA GLY A 358 35.46 29.04 -2.21
C GLY A 358 36.05 29.14 -0.80
N GLY A 359 37.22 28.50 -0.55
CA GLY A 359 37.83 28.44 0.77
C GLY A 359 37.15 27.47 1.74
N GLN A 360 36.30 26.57 1.25
CA GLN A 360 35.64 25.57 2.10
C GLN A 360 36.65 24.68 2.85
N PHE A 361 37.78 24.35 2.22
CA PHE A 361 38.80 23.47 2.79
C PHE A 361 40.09 24.22 3.13
N SER A 362 40.87 23.65 4.04
CA SER A 362 42.21 24.10 4.44
C SER A 362 43.21 22.94 4.36
N PRO A 363 44.52 23.20 4.22
CA PRO A 363 45.53 22.15 4.26
C PRO A 363 45.49 21.35 5.58
N GLY A 364 45.48 20.02 5.44
CA GLY A 364 45.35 19.10 6.56
C GLY A 364 43.92 18.59 6.81
N ASP A 365 42.89 19.21 6.21
CA ASP A 365 41.52 18.73 6.35
C ASP A 365 41.37 17.31 5.80
N ARG A 366 40.64 16.47 6.53
CA ARG A 366 40.36 15.09 6.16
C ARG A 366 39.08 15.01 5.35
N VAL A 367 39.16 14.32 4.22
CA VAL A 367 38.06 14.16 3.28
C VAL A 367 37.83 12.71 2.94
N VAL A 368 36.63 12.40 2.44
CA VAL A 368 36.25 11.11 1.92
C VAL A 368 35.69 11.25 0.51
N ALA A 369 36.04 10.31 -0.38
CA ALA A 369 35.47 10.24 -1.71
C ALA A 369 34.00 9.81 -1.63
N LEU A 370 33.08 10.66 -2.12
CA LEU A 370 31.66 10.35 -2.18
C LEU A 370 31.28 9.48 -3.38
N TYR A 371 32.15 9.40 -4.37
CA TYR A 371 31.94 8.62 -5.60
C TYR A 371 33.21 7.87 -5.96
N ASP A 372 33.04 6.78 -6.72
CA ASP A 372 34.17 6.10 -7.35
C ASP A 372 34.82 6.99 -8.41
N ASN A 373 36.15 6.93 -8.49
CA ASN A 373 36.98 7.65 -9.45
C ASN A 373 36.71 9.16 -9.49
N PRO A 374 36.73 9.86 -8.34
CA PRO A 374 36.33 11.26 -8.27
C PRO A 374 37.26 12.13 -9.13
N SER A 375 36.66 12.93 -10.02
CA SER A 375 37.37 13.73 -11.03
C SER A 375 38.34 12.93 -11.90
N GLY A 376 38.05 11.65 -12.16
CA GLY A 376 38.88 10.77 -12.98
C GLY A 376 40.07 10.13 -12.25
N ALA A 377 40.16 10.27 -10.92
CA ALA A 377 41.17 9.60 -10.10
C ALA A 377 40.94 8.08 -10.08
N ARG A 378 41.46 7.37 -11.10
CA ARG A 378 41.23 5.93 -11.27
C ARG A 378 41.61 5.15 -10.01
N ASN A 379 40.79 4.19 -9.63
CA ASN A 379 40.98 3.30 -8.46
C ASN A 379 40.91 3.99 -7.09
N VAL A 380 40.50 5.26 -7.01
CA VAL A 380 40.01 5.86 -5.77
C VAL A 380 38.53 5.51 -5.63
N LEU A 381 38.24 4.53 -4.78
CA LEU A 381 36.87 4.05 -4.55
C LEU A 381 36.12 4.94 -3.55
N GLN A 382 34.79 4.94 -3.64
CA GLN A 382 33.88 5.55 -2.68
C GLN A 382 34.25 5.10 -1.26
N GLY A 383 34.31 6.06 -0.34
CA GLY A 383 34.72 5.82 1.05
C GLY A 383 36.24 5.90 1.27
N ARG A 384 37.06 5.98 0.22
CA ARG A 384 38.51 6.23 0.38
C ARG A 384 38.72 7.60 1.02
N ARG A 385 39.60 7.65 2.01
CA ARG A 385 39.96 8.87 2.73
C ARG A 385 41.19 9.53 2.11
N GLY A 386 41.31 10.83 2.30
CA GLY A 386 42.46 11.62 1.88
C GLY A 386 42.63 12.88 2.70
N THR A 387 43.73 13.58 2.46
CA THR A 387 44.07 14.85 3.10
C THR A 387 44.14 15.95 2.05
N VAL A 388 43.51 17.09 2.33
CA VAL A 388 43.61 18.29 1.50
C VAL A 388 45.02 18.86 1.60
N VAL A 389 45.64 19.12 0.44
CA VAL A 389 47.01 19.65 0.35
C VAL A 389 47.01 21.12 -0.06
N ALA A 390 46.34 21.44 -1.16
CA ALA A 390 46.39 22.77 -1.78
C ALA A 390 45.16 23.02 -2.68
N GLY A 391 44.97 24.27 -3.11
CA GLY A 391 43.88 24.65 -4.02
C GLY A 391 44.37 24.87 -5.46
N GLY A 392 43.54 24.49 -6.43
CA GLY A 392 43.78 24.69 -7.87
C GLY A 392 43.30 26.04 -8.41
N THR A 393 43.36 26.23 -9.72
CA THR A 393 42.95 27.47 -10.40
C THR A 393 41.45 27.75 -10.36
N SER A 394 41.06 29.01 -10.57
CA SER A 394 39.70 29.55 -10.47
C SER A 394 38.60 28.60 -10.99
N THR A 395 37.76 28.14 -10.05
CA THR A 395 36.63 27.19 -10.15
C THR A 395 36.95 25.69 -9.94
N LEU A 396 36.96 25.32 -8.64
CA LEU A 396 36.53 24.05 -8.00
C LEU A 396 37.31 22.73 -8.23
N PRO A 397 38.66 22.69 -8.14
CA PRO A 397 39.22 21.52 -7.43
C PRO A 397 40.26 21.83 -6.35
N VAL A 398 40.30 20.95 -5.34
CA VAL A 398 41.38 20.89 -4.34
C VAL A 398 42.27 19.69 -4.62
N LEU A 399 43.56 19.84 -4.38
CA LEU A 399 44.52 18.76 -4.47
C LEU A 399 44.41 17.89 -3.22
N ILE A 400 44.00 16.63 -3.42
CA ILE A 400 43.88 15.65 -2.36
C ILE A 400 45.05 14.67 -2.45
N GLN A 401 45.66 14.40 -1.31
CA GLN A 401 46.54 13.25 -1.13
C GLN A 401 45.71 12.09 -0.61
N TRP A 402 45.45 11.10 -1.46
CA TRP A 402 44.62 9.95 -1.13
C TRP A 402 45.41 8.90 -0.34
N ASP A 403 44.79 8.35 0.70
CA ASP A 403 45.43 7.34 1.55
C ASP A 403 45.59 6.03 0.77
N ARG A 404 46.80 5.46 0.82
CA ARG A 404 47.12 4.14 0.22
C ARG A 404 46.74 4.02 -1.26
N TRP A 405 46.76 5.12 -2.00
CA TRP A 405 46.56 5.15 -3.44
C TRP A 405 47.86 5.52 -4.15
N THR A 406 48.18 4.93 -5.29
CA THR A 406 49.47 5.10 -5.98
C THR A 406 49.33 5.32 -7.49
N ASP A 407 48.11 5.33 -8.01
CA ASP A 407 47.84 5.43 -9.47
C ASP A 407 47.64 6.88 -9.93
N GLY A 408 47.92 7.83 -9.05
CA GLY A 408 47.85 9.26 -9.35
C GLY A 408 49.15 9.78 -9.95
N HIS A 409 49.38 11.05 -9.70
CA HIS A 409 50.65 11.69 -10.00
C HIS A 409 51.29 12.15 -8.69
N ASP A 410 52.57 12.53 -8.74
CA ASP A 410 53.33 13.15 -7.64
C ASP A 410 52.68 14.45 -7.13
N GLY A 411 51.63 14.92 -7.81
CA GLY A 411 50.99 16.19 -7.57
C GLY A 411 51.80 17.24 -8.29
N ILE A 412 51.35 17.58 -9.51
CA ILE A 412 51.94 18.66 -10.30
C ILE A 412 51.62 19.98 -9.59
N CYS A 413 52.43 20.33 -8.59
CA CYS A 413 52.27 21.53 -7.76
C CYS A 413 52.33 22.84 -8.57
N ARG A 414 52.66 22.77 -9.88
CA ARG A 414 52.59 23.91 -10.81
C ARG A 414 51.20 24.52 -10.94
N ASN A 415 50.14 23.75 -10.66
CA ASN A 415 48.75 24.21 -10.74
C ASN A 415 48.19 24.67 -9.38
N SER A 416 49.00 24.66 -8.32
CA SER A 416 48.62 25.12 -6.98
C SER A 416 48.67 26.65 -6.91
N GLN A 417 47.54 27.29 -6.60
CA GLN A 417 47.45 28.76 -6.48
C GLN A 417 47.33 29.25 -5.04
N CYS A 418 46.94 28.39 -4.12
CA CYS A 418 46.86 28.69 -2.69
C CYS A 418 47.18 27.45 -1.86
N GLY A 419 47.70 27.66 -0.65
CA GLY A 419 48.30 26.61 0.15
C GLY A 419 49.75 26.31 -0.26
N THR A 420 50.35 25.34 0.42
CA THR A 420 51.74 24.93 0.20
C THR A 420 51.76 23.51 -0.37
N CYS A 421 52.22 23.36 -1.61
CA CYS A 421 52.35 22.07 -2.27
C CYS A 421 53.82 21.74 -2.52
N THR A 422 54.29 20.63 -1.96
CA THR A 422 55.60 20.02 -2.27
C THR A 422 55.37 18.73 -3.06
N PRO A 423 56.13 18.41 -4.12
CA PRO A 423 55.93 17.17 -4.87
C PRO A 423 55.94 15.93 -3.94
N SER A 424 54.98 15.04 -4.14
CA SER A 424 54.84 13.79 -3.40
C SER A 424 55.75 12.73 -3.97
N ALA A 425 56.41 11.96 -3.11
CA ALA A 425 57.24 10.84 -3.54
C ALA A 425 56.42 9.61 -4.02
N THR A 426 55.09 9.59 -3.78
CA THR A 426 54.30 8.34 -3.86
C THR A 426 53.14 8.37 -4.88
N ASN A 427 53.16 9.22 -5.90
CA ASN A 427 52.14 9.28 -6.96
C ASN A 427 50.68 9.17 -6.46
N ASN A 428 50.37 9.81 -5.33
CA ASN A 428 49.12 9.60 -4.60
C ASN A 428 48.23 10.85 -4.55
N ARG A 429 48.44 11.81 -5.46
CA ARG A 429 47.73 13.09 -5.45
C ARG A 429 46.90 13.30 -6.70
N TRP A 430 45.72 13.88 -6.50
CA TRP A 430 44.81 14.22 -7.58
C TRP A 430 43.98 15.46 -7.26
N TYR A 431 43.70 16.27 -8.28
CA TYR A 431 42.77 17.40 -8.16
C TYR A 431 41.34 16.88 -8.21
N THR A 432 40.58 17.08 -7.14
CA THR A 432 39.23 16.57 -7.00
C THR A 432 38.23 17.69 -6.81
N ALA A 433 37.12 17.61 -7.53
CA ALA A 433 36.02 18.55 -7.45
C ALA A 433 35.34 18.48 -6.07
N CYS A 434 34.98 19.65 -5.56
CA CYS A 434 34.51 19.83 -4.20
C CYS A 434 33.20 19.08 -3.94
N GLU A 435 32.31 19.00 -4.94
CA GLU A 435 31.06 18.25 -4.82
C GLU A 435 31.23 16.73 -4.67
N LEU A 436 32.42 16.21 -4.98
CA LEU A 436 32.74 14.78 -4.88
C LEU A 436 33.37 14.40 -3.54
N LEU A 437 33.51 15.38 -2.63
CA LEU A 437 34.19 15.23 -1.35
C LEU A 437 33.23 15.45 -0.18
N GLY A 438 33.24 14.50 0.75
CA GLY A 438 32.63 14.64 2.07
C GLY A 438 33.69 14.92 3.12
N ARG A 439 33.25 15.35 4.31
CA ARG A 439 34.13 15.43 5.49
C ARG A 439 34.41 14.02 6.01
N ALA A 440 35.65 13.74 6.38
CA ALA A 440 36.03 12.48 7.02
C ALA A 440 36.33 12.69 8.52
N PRO A 441 36.13 11.65 9.36
CA PRO A 441 36.59 11.64 10.75
C PRO A 441 38.10 11.76 10.88
#